data_AF-A0A4R5ULM3-F1
#
_entry.id   AF-A0A4R5ULM3-F1
#
_cell.length_a   1.000
_cell.length_b   1.000
_cell.length_c   1.000
_cell.angle_alpha   90.00
_cell.angle_beta   90.00
_cell.angle_gamma   90.00
#
_symmetry.space_group_name_H-M   'P 1'
#
loop_
_entity.id
_entity.type
_entity.pdbx_description
1 polymer ?
#
loop_
_entity_poly.entity_id
_entity_poly.type
_entity_poly.pdbx_seq_one_letter_code
_entity_poly.pdbx_strand_id
1 'polypeptide(L)'
;MWTKHHKKRKFGRFVLPAIAIAFVSYFGYHCVHGDLGLIATEEFERQRLARAAELAKLTEKRQTLERQVSLMSDGSLEKDMLDEIARYQLNVSRTNEIVIFNNYF
;
A
#
# COMPACT_ATOMS: atom_id res chain seq x y z
N MET A 1 -70.38 38.25 -16.46
CA MET A 1 -69.08 38.54 -15.82
C MET A 1 -68.46 37.19 -15.42
N TRP A 2 -67.41 36.74 -16.11
CA TRP A 2 -66.77 35.44 -15.84
C TRP A 2 -65.71 35.61 -14.76
N THR A 3 -65.96 35.12 -13.54
CA THR A 3 -64.94 35.07 -12.48
C THR A 3 -64.12 33.78 -12.63
N LYS A 4 -62.91 33.89 -13.18
CA LYS A 4 -61.96 32.77 -13.27
C LYS A 4 -61.39 32.49 -11.88
N HIS A 5 -61.92 31.49 -11.20
CA HIS A 5 -61.36 31.01 -9.94
C HIS A 5 -60.12 30.13 -10.19
N HIS A 6 -58.92 30.66 -9.97
CA HIS A 6 -57.70 29.84 -9.99
C HIS A 6 -57.64 29.00 -8.70
N LYS A 7 -57.87 27.68 -8.84
CA LYS A 7 -57.71 26.71 -7.75
C LYS A 7 -56.24 26.66 -7.35
N LYS A 8 -55.89 27.19 -6.17
CA LYS A 8 -54.52 27.16 -5.65
C LYS A 8 -54.11 25.70 -5.36
N ARG A 9 -53.40 25.07 -6.29
CA ARG A 9 -52.83 23.72 -6.11
C ARG A 9 -51.67 23.80 -5.09
N LYS A 10 -51.91 23.35 -3.86
CA LYS A 10 -50.89 23.28 -2.79
C LYS A 10 -49.86 22.15 -2.99
N PHE A 11 -50.17 21.17 -3.83
CA PHE A 11 -49.32 19.98 -4.08
C PHE A 11 -47.97 20.29 -4.72
N GLY A 12 -47.84 21.38 -5.50
CA GLY A 12 -46.55 21.76 -6.09
C GLY A 12 -45.47 22.09 -5.05
N ARG A 13 -45.86 22.44 -3.81
CA ARG A 13 -44.94 22.76 -2.71
C ARG A 13 -44.23 21.53 -2.14
N PHE A 14 -44.76 20.32 -2.39
CA PHE A 14 -44.16 19.07 -1.91
C PHE A 14 -43.21 18.41 -2.91
N VAL A 15 -43.19 18.88 -4.16
CA VAL A 15 -42.31 18.32 -5.20
C VAL A 15 -40.83 18.56 -4.85
N LEU A 16 -40.48 19.79 -4.48
CA LEU A 16 -39.11 20.15 -4.11
C LEU A 16 -38.58 19.36 -2.89
N PRO A 17 -39.30 19.26 -1.75
CA PRO A 17 -38.83 18.47 -0.62
C PRO A 17 -38.78 16.97 -0.93
N ALA A 18 -39.69 16.43 -1.74
CA ALA A 18 -39.64 15.02 -2.14
C ALA A 18 -38.38 14.71 -2.97
N ILE A 19 -38.04 15.58 -3.94
CA ILE A 19 -36.81 15.45 -4.73
C ILE A 19 -35.58 15.58 -3.82
N ALA A 20 -35.58 16.55 -2.90
CA ALA A 20 -34.48 16.74 -1.96
C ALA A 20 -34.23 15.50 -1.08
N ILE A 21 -35.30 14.88 -0.55
CA ILE A 21 -35.21 13.64 0.23
C ILE A 21 -34.61 12.52 -0.62
N ALA A 22 -35.08 12.34 -1.86
CA ALA A 22 -34.54 11.32 -2.76
C ALA A 22 -33.03 11.49 -3.00
N PHE A 23 -32.57 12.72 -3.24
CA PHE A 23 -31.15 13.02 -3.41
C PHE A 23 -30.35 12.77 -2.12
N VAL A 24 -30.83 13.25 -0.97
CA VAL A 24 -30.14 13.06 0.32
C VAL A 24 -30.04 11.58 0.67
N SER A 25 -31.09 10.79 0.44
CA SER A 25 -31.05 9.34 0.64
C SER A 25 -30.06 8.66 -0.29
N TYR A 26 -30.05 9.01 -1.57
CA TYR A 26 -29.11 8.45 -2.55
C TYR A 26 -27.66 8.76 -2.18
N PHE A 27 -27.33 10.04 -1.98
CA PHE A 27 -25.98 10.46 -1.62
C PHE A 27 -25.58 9.98 -0.23
N GLY A 28 -26.49 9.94 0.73
CA GLY A 28 -26.24 9.39 2.06
C GLY A 28 -25.86 7.91 2.01
N TYR A 29 -26.58 7.12 1.20
CA TYR A 29 -26.25 5.70 0.99
C TYR A 29 -24.87 5.54 0.30
N HIS A 30 -24.63 6.27 -0.78
CA HIS A 30 -23.37 6.20 -1.53
C HIS A 30 -22.16 6.74 -0.77
N CYS A 31 -22.33 7.66 0.18
CA CYS A 31 -21.25 8.14 1.04
C CYS A 31 -20.71 7.03 1.95
N VAL A 32 -21.57 6.07 2.33
CA VAL A 32 -21.17 4.95 3.19
C VAL A 32 -20.70 3.75 2.36
N HIS A 33 -21.49 3.35 1.35
CA HIS A 33 -21.28 2.11 0.59
C HIS A 33 -20.63 2.30 -0.78
N GLY A 34 -20.41 3.53 -1.22
CA GLY A 34 -19.77 3.80 -2.50
C GLY A 34 -18.29 3.41 -2.50
N ASP A 35 -17.73 3.29 -3.70
CA ASP A 35 -16.32 2.91 -3.91
C ASP A 35 -15.32 3.92 -3.30
N LEU A 36 -15.76 5.16 -3.06
CA LEU A 36 -15.00 6.22 -2.37
C LEU A 36 -15.61 6.55 -1.00
N GLY A 37 -16.48 5.69 -0.49
CA GLY A 37 -17.17 5.86 0.77
C GLY A 37 -16.28 5.57 1.98
N LEU A 38 -16.87 5.71 3.17
CA LEU A 38 -16.16 5.51 4.43
C LEU A 38 -15.58 4.09 4.57
N ILE A 39 -16.34 3.08 4.14
CA ILE A 39 -15.93 1.67 4.23
C ILE A 39 -14.74 1.39 3.31
N ALA A 40 -14.81 1.84 2.06
CA ALA A 40 -13.72 1.67 1.10
C ALA A 40 -12.45 2.39 1.56
N THR A 41 -12.58 3.57 2.15
CA THR A 41 -11.46 4.34 2.71
C THR A 41 -10.69 3.55 3.77
N GLU A 42 -11.41 2.87 4.68
CA GLU A 42 -10.78 2.04 5.71
C GLU A 42 -10.00 0.87 5.09
N GLU A 43 -10.56 0.23 4.07
CA GLU A 43 -9.88 -0.86 3.36
C GLU A 43 -8.63 -0.36 2.62
N PHE A 44 -8.71 0.78 1.93
CA PHE A 44 -7.56 1.39 1.26
C PHE A 44 -6.45 1.76 2.25
N GLU A 45 -6.78 2.31 3.42
CA GLU A 45 -5.80 2.62 4.46
C GLU A 45 -5.11 1.35 4.97
N ARG A 46 -5.84 0.26 5.20
CA ARG A 46 -5.24 -1.03 5.58
C ARG A 46 -4.30 -1.55 4.50
N GLN A 47 -4.71 -1.52 3.24
CA GLN A 47 -3.87 -1.94 2.12
C GLN A 47 -2.62 -1.06 1.99
N ARG A 48 -2.77 0.26 2.17
CA ARG A 48 -1.66 1.22 2.15
C ARG A 48 -0.63 0.89 3.23
N LEU A 49 -1.07 0.62 4.46
CA LEU A 49 -0.20 0.25 5.57
C LEU A 49 0.51 -1.09 5.31
N ALA A 50 -0.20 -2.10 4.83
CA ALA A 50 0.39 -3.40 4.50
C ALA A 50 1.48 -3.29 3.43
N ARG A 51 1.19 -2.56 2.34
CA ARG A 51 2.14 -2.31 1.25
C ARG A 51 3.35 -1.50 1.72
N ALA A 52 3.14 -0.51 2.58
CA ALA A 52 4.23 0.29 3.14
C ALA A 52 5.17 -0.55 4.01
N ALA A 53 4.63 -1.47 4.82
CA ALA A 53 5.43 -2.39 5.62
C ALA A 53 6.23 -3.37 4.74
N GLU A 54 5.62 -3.90 3.67
CA GLU A 54 6.31 -4.75 2.71
C GLU A 54 7.44 -4.01 1.99
N LEU A 55 7.19 -2.76 1.57
CA LEU A 55 8.18 -1.90 0.94
C LEU A 55 9.36 -1.62 1.88
N ALA A 56 9.10 -1.37 3.17
CA ALA A 56 10.16 -1.17 4.15
C ALA A 56 11.07 -2.41 4.26
N LYS A 57 10.48 -3.60 4.36
CA LYS A 57 11.22 -4.87 4.41
C LYS A 57 12.05 -5.12 3.15
N LEU A 58 11.47 -4.87 1.97
CA LEU A 58 12.18 -5.04 0.70
C LEU A 58 13.32 -4.03 0.53
N THR A 59 13.11 -2.80 0.99
CA THR A 59 14.12 -1.74 0.95
C THR A 59 15.30 -2.08 1.85
N GLU A 60 15.04 -2.57 3.06
CA GLU A 60 16.09 -3.05 3.97
C GLU A 60 16.90 -4.18 3.32
N LYS A 61 16.23 -5.20 2.76
CA LYS A 61 16.90 -6.30 2.06
C LYS A 61 17.75 -5.81 0.89
N ARG A 62 17.22 -4.87 0.10
CA ARG A 62 17.95 -4.25 -1.01
C ARG A 62 19.22 -3.55 -0.50
N GLN A 63 19.11 -2.74 0.55
CA GLN A 63 20.26 -2.00 1.11
C GLN A 63 21.35 -2.94 1.65
N THR A 64 20.96 -4.06 2.28
CA THR A 64 21.93 -5.09 2.72
C THR A 64 22.69 -5.68 1.53
N LEU A 65 21.98 -6.03 0.46
CA LEU A 65 22.59 -6.57 -0.76
C LEU A 65 23.47 -5.53 -1.46
N GLU A 66 23.02 -4.28 -1.56
CA GLU A 66 23.81 -3.19 -2.13
C GLU A 66 25.11 -2.95 -1.36
N ARG A 67 25.08 -3.05 -0.02
CA ARG A 67 26.30 -3.01 0.80
C ARG A 67 27.25 -4.17 0.48
N GLN A 68 26.73 -5.39 0.37
CA GLN A 68 27.55 -6.56 0.01
C GLN A 68 28.17 -6.41 -1.38
N VAL A 69 27.39 -5.99 -2.37
CA VAL A 69 27.88 -5.74 -3.74
C VAL A 69 28.89 -4.61 -3.77
N SER A 70 28.68 -3.55 -2.99
CA SER A 70 29.65 -2.45 -2.88
C SER A 70 31.01 -2.93 -2.39
N LEU A 71 31.05 -3.86 -1.42
CA LEU A 71 32.30 -4.47 -0.93
C LEU A 71 32.97 -5.37 -1.98
N MET A 72 32.20 -5.87 -2.97
CA MET A 72 32.70 -6.68 -4.08
C MET A 72 33.05 -5.86 -5.34
N SER A 73 32.79 -4.55 -5.34
CA SER A 73 32.92 -3.68 -6.52
C SER A 73 34.27 -2.96 -6.57
N ASP A 74 34.73 -2.69 -7.80
CA ASP A 74 36.10 -2.31 -8.12
C ASP A 74 36.53 -0.99 -7.42
N GLY A 75 37.68 -1.05 -6.74
CA GLY A 75 38.22 0.01 -5.88
C GLY A 75 38.16 -0.27 -4.37
N SER A 76 37.34 -1.24 -3.94
CA SER A 76 37.26 -1.67 -2.52
C SER A 76 37.37 -3.19 -2.31
N LEU A 77 37.77 -3.93 -3.35
CA LEU A 77 37.86 -5.39 -3.36
C LEU A 77 38.80 -5.90 -2.26
N GLU A 78 38.22 -6.27 -1.12
CA GLU A 78 38.96 -6.68 0.06
C GLU A 78 39.51 -8.09 -0.15
N LYS A 79 40.84 -8.25 -0.04
CA LYS A 79 41.56 -9.50 -0.29
C LYS A 79 41.00 -10.66 0.54
N ASP A 80 40.55 -10.38 1.76
CA ASP A 80 39.99 -11.38 2.67
C ASP A 80 38.63 -11.91 2.18
N MET A 81 37.78 -11.06 1.60
CA MET A 81 36.51 -11.48 1.01
C MET A 81 36.71 -12.38 -0.21
N LEU A 82 37.73 -12.10 -1.01
CA LEU A 82 38.09 -12.90 -2.19
C LEU A 82 38.59 -14.29 -1.78
N ASP A 83 39.42 -14.35 -0.73
CA ASP A 83 39.89 -15.61 -0.14
C ASP A 83 38.73 -16.40 0.49
N GLU A 84 37.80 -15.74 1.18
CA GLU A 84 36.60 -16.39 1.75
C GLU A 84 35.71 -17.00 0.65
N ILE A 85 35.40 -16.25 -0.42
CA ILE A 85 34.58 -16.74 -1.54
C ILE A 85 35.28 -17.90 -2.27
N ALA A 86 36.59 -17.79 -2.51
CA ALA A 86 37.36 -18.86 -3.15
C ALA A 86 37.33 -20.14 -2.30
N ARG A 87 37.51 -20.02 -0.98
CA ARG A 87 37.42 -21.13 -0.04
C ARG A 87 36.03 -21.75 0.02
N TYR A 88 34.99 -20.91 0.04
CA TYR A 88 33.59 -21.36 0.03
C TYR A 88 33.26 -22.14 -1.25
N GLN A 89 33.62 -21.63 -2.43
CA GLN A 89 33.34 -22.29 -3.71
C GLN A 89 34.11 -23.61 -3.89
N LEU A 90 35.36 -23.66 -3.42
CA LEU A 90 36.21 -24.85 -3.50
C LEU A 90 35.96 -25.84 -2.36
N ASN A 91 35.08 -25.51 -1.40
CA ASN A 91 34.79 -26.29 -0.19
C ASN A 91 36.06 -26.66 0.60
N VAL A 92 36.96 -25.68 0.77
CA VAL A 92 38.24 -25.85 1.49
C VAL A 92 38.27 -24.95 2.73
N SER A 93 38.82 -25.46 3.83
CA SER A 93 38.99 -24.75 5.10
C SER A 93 40.38 -25.10 5.68
N ARG A 94 40.98 -24.22 6.49
CA ARG A 94 42.22 -24.58 7.21
C ARG A 94 41.91 -25.53 8.35
N THR A 95 42.91 -26.34 8.74
CA THR A 95 42.78 -27.34 9.81
C THR A 95 42.32 -26.77 11.15
N ASN A 96 42.52 -25.47 11.39
CA ASN A 96 42.18 -24.79 12.65
C ASN A 96 41.02 -23.78 12.49
N GLU A 97 40.24 -23.84 11.41
CA GLU A 97 39.13 -22.93 11.14
C GLU A 97 37.76 -23.64 11.26
N ILE A 98 36.77 -22.92 11.80
CA ILE A 98 35.37 -23.38 11.92
C ILE A 98 34.51 -22.48 11.04
N VAL A 99 33.80 -23.06 10.07
CA VAL A 99 32.87 -22.35 9.18
C VAL A 99 31.46 -22.42 9.75
N ILE A 100 30.80 -21.28 9.93
CA ILE A 100 29.42 -21.19 10.42
C ILE A 100 28.55 -20.65 9.30
N PHE A 101 27.68 -21.49 8.73
CA PHE A 101 26.67 -21.05 7.76
C PHE A 101 25.49 -20.43 8.50
N ASN A 102 25.36 -19.11 8.45
CA ASN A 102 24.21 -18.43 9.04
C ASN A 102 23.10 -18.31 7.98
N ASN A 103 21.96 -18.95 8.23
CA ASN A 103 20.86 -19.02 7.28
C ASN A 103 20.02 -17.73 7.37
N TYR A 104 20.38 -16.71 6.59
CA TYR A 104 19.69 -15.41 6.53
C TYR A 104 18.63 -15.31 5.41
N PHE A 105 18.07 -16.45 4.97
CA PHE A 105 17.01 -16.49 3.96
C PHE A 105 15.65 -16.85 4.57
#